data_AF-A0A0K9P7L4-F1
#
_entry.id   AF-A0A0K9P7L4-F1
#
_cell.length_a   1.000
_cell.length_b   1.000
_cell.length_c   1.000
_cell.angle_alpha   90.00
_cell.angle_beta   90.00
_cell.angle_gamma   90.00
#
_symmetry.space_group_name_H-M   'P 1'
#
loop_
_entity.id
_entity.type
_entity.pdbx_description
1 polymer ?
#
loop_
_entity_poly.entity_id
_entity_poly.type
_entity_poly.pdbx_seq_one_letter_code
_entity_poly.pdbx_strand_id
1 'polypeptide(L)'
;MTTLLFPSLHFFKQTSPFFYNRFTLRSHTLIFSAAHHHQIPDTRSRLSGNQPNCGVARSSRMDSSELSPEFKSSLYPEIQPYASGFLKVSNIHTLYWEQSGNPEGYPVVFLHGGPGGGTSPNNRRFFDPEFYRIVLFDQRGAGKSTPHACVEENTTWDLVDDIEKIRKHLEIAEWQVFGGSWGSTLSLVYSQSHPDKVTGIILRGIFMLRKKELDWFYQGGAAAVYPDAYESFRDVIPENERDDFLTAYHKRLNSKDIAMQYKAARAWTTWELMTTYLIQNKEHIEKGEDDDFSLAFARIENHFFVNKGFFPSDSYLLDNIEKIRHIKTIIVQGRYDMCCPMMSAWDLHKAWPESELKIVADAGHSANEPGITAELVAANEKFKHSLRK
;
A
#
# COMPACT_ATOMS: atom_id res chain seq x y z
N MET A 1 44.64 -53.66 -15.32
CA MET A 1 44.68 -55.06 -14.84
C MET A 1 44.50 -55.03 -13.33
N THR A 2 43.64 -55.75 -12.61
CA THR A 2 42.50 -56.64 -12.83
C THR A 2 41.94 -56.86 -11.40
N THR A 3 40.60 -56.90 -11.21
CA THR A 3 39.85 -57.63 -10.14
C THR A 3 40.17 -57.37 -8.65
N LEU A 4 39.25 -56.81 -7.84
CA LEU A 4 38.08 -57.44 -7.18
C LEU A 4 38.42 -58.60 -6.22
N LEU A 5 37.91 -58.52 -4.98
CA LEU A 5 37.11 -59.57 -4.31
C LEU A 5 36.68 -59.15 -2.88
N PHE A 6 35.37 -59.01 -2.66
CA PHE A 6 34.66 -59.30 -1.40
C PHE A 6 34.32 -60.81 -1.38
N PRO A 7 34.07 -61.42 -0.20
CA PRO A 7 32.68 -61.83 0.10
C PRO A 7 32.28 -61.85 1.62
N SER A 8 31.03 -61.44 1.93
CA SER A 8 29.89 -62.22 2.51
C SER A 8 29.95 -62.56 4.03
N LEU A 9 29.14 -61.91 4.89
CA LEU A 9 27.76 -62.27 5.34
C LEU A 9 27.67 -63.44 6.34
N HIS A 10 27.18 -63.18 7.57
CA HIS A 10 26.21 -64.04 8.26
C HIS A 10 25.37 -63.31 9.34
N PHE A 11 24.10 -63.70 9.38
CA PHE A 11 22.94 -63.20 10.14
C PHE A 11 22.69 -64.03 11.41
N PHE A 12 22.13 -63.42 12.46
CA PHE A 12 21.15 -64.01 13.42
C PHE A 12 20.38 -62.85 14.09
N LYS A 13 19.13 -62.54 13.71
CA LYS A 13 17.83 -63.03 14.24
C LYS A 13 17.67 -62.98 15.77
N GLN A 14 16.83 -62.06 16.25
CA GLN A 14 15.87 -62.31 17.32
C GLN A 14 14.63 -61.40 17.20
N THR A 15 13.48 -61.97 17.56
CA THR A 15 12.10 -61.56 17.26
C THR A 15 11.30 -61.32 18.55
N SER A 16 10.54 -60.20 18.61
CA SER A 16 9.17 -60.01 19.17
C SER A 16 8.88 -60.32 20.67
N PRO A 17 7.76 -59.89 21.32
CA PRO A 17 6.50 -59.37 20.75
C PRO A 17 5.78 -58.17 21.45
N PHE A 18 4.80 -57.67 20.70
CA PHE A 18 3.55 -56.93 21.01
C PHE A 18 3.05 -56.85 22.46
N PHE A 19 2.55 -55.65 22.83
CA PHE A 19 1.27 -55.50 23.54
C PHE A 19 0.46 -54.30 23.01
N TYR A 20 -0.79 -54.61 22.65
CA TYR A 20 -1.88 -53.70 22.27
C TYR A 20 -2.50 -53.13 23.55
N ASN A 21 -2.89 -51.84 23.58
CA ASN A 21 -4.06 -51.46 24.36
C ASN A 21 -4.83 -50.29 23.72
N ARG A 22 -6.13 -50.53 23.54
CA ARG A 22 -7.12 -49.65 22.95
C ARG A 22 -7.47 -48.54 23.93
N PHE A 23 -7.55 -47.29 23.46
CA PHE A 23 -8.42 -46.29 24.09
C PHE A 23 -9.41 -45.74 23.04
N THR A 24 -10.66 -45.82 23.45
CA THR A 24 -11.91 -45.57 22.73
C THR A 24 -12.13 -44.10 22.39
N LEU A 25 -12.57 -43.84 21.15
CA LEU A 25 -13.22 -42.59 20.76
C LEU A 25 -14.52 -42.39 21.55
N ARG A 26 -14.66 -41.21 22.18
CA ARG A 26 -15.95 -40.60 22.52
C ARG A 26 -15.85 -39.09 22.34
N SER A 27 -16.15 -38.59 21.15
CA SER A 27 -16.43 -37.17 20.91
C SER A 27 -17.93 -36.93 21.12
N HIS A 28 -18.25 -36.07 22.08
CA HIS A 28 -19.59 -35.64 22.42
C HIS A 28 -20.18 -34.76 21.33
N THR A 29 -21.37 -35.12 20.86
CA THR A 29 -22.27 -34.26 20.10
C THR A 29 -22.96 -33.30 21.07
N LEU A 30 -22.66 -32.00 20.99
CA LEU A 30 -23.44 -30.97 21.69
C LEU A 30 -24.53 -30.46 20.73
N ILE A 31 -25.75 -30.95 20.96
CA ILE A 31 -26.99 -30.42 20.41
C ILE A 31 -27.44 -29.32 21.36
N PHE A 32 -27.53 -28.07 20.90
CA PHE A 32 -28.30 -27.04 21.59
C PHE A 32 -29.67 -26.93 20.93
N SER A 33 -30.73 -27.36 21.63
CA SER A 33 -32.10 -27.02 21.30
C SER A 33 -33.00 -27.07 22.53
N ALA A 34 -33.99 -26.17 22.50
CA ALA A 34 -35.21 -26.08 23.27
C ALA A 34 -35.22 -25.25 24.58
N ALA A 35 -35.79 -24.05 24.38
CA ALA A 35 -36.97 -23.50 25.08
C ALA A 35 -36.79 -22.98 26.51
N HIS A 36 -37.33 -21.79 26.77
CA HIS A 36 -38.34 -21.56 27.82
C HIS A 36 -39.21 -20.35 27.43
N HIS A 37 -40.48 -20.64 27.14
CA HIS A 37 -41.58 -19.68 27.07
C HIS A 37 -42.07 -19.39 28.49
N HIS A 38 -42.16 -18.11 28.88
CA HIS A 38 -43.09 -17.68 29.93
C HIS A 38 -43.82 -16.41 29.50
N GLN A 39 -45.14 -16.48 29.59
CA GLN A 39 -46.13 -15.45 29.28
C GLN A 39 -46.64 -14.80 30.58
N ILE A 40 -46.74 -13.46 30.56
CA ILE A 40 -47.91 -12.60 30.92
C ILE A 40 -48.26 -12.52 32.45
N PRO A 41 -48.52 -11.32 33.04
CA PRO A 41 -49.66 -10.50 32.60
C PRO A 41 -49.59 -8.97 32.57
N ASP A 42 -50.51 -8.53 31.71
CA ASP A 42 -51.04 -7.22 31.37
C ASP A 42 -51.89 -6.64 32.52
N THR A 43 -51.67 -5.37 32.88
CA THR A 43 -52.61 -4.60 33.71
C THR A 43 -52.80 -3.21 33.13
N ARG A 44 -53.97 -3.01 32.51
CA ARG A 44 -54.56 -1.70 32.22
C ARG A 44 -55.15 -1.09 33.49
N SER A 45 -54.90 0.18 33.75
CA SER A 45 -55.75 1.04 34.58
C SER A 45 -56.05 2.37 33.87
N ARG A 46 -57.33 2.77 33.95
CA ARG A 46 -57.99 3.92 33.29
C ARG A 46 -57.73 5.25 34.00
N LEU A 47 -58.24 6.33 33.35
CA LEU A 47 -58.69 7.66 33.84
C LEU A 47 -57.75 8.81 33.44
N SER A 48 -58.04 9.56 32.36
CA SER A 48 -58.97 10.72 32.23
C SER A 48 -58.44 12.03 32.84
N GLY A 49 -58.26 13.07 32.01
CA GLY A 49 -58.16 14.45 32.50
C GLY A 49 -57.36 15.42 31.62
N ASN A 50 -58.09 16.19 30.79
CA ASN A 50 -57.87 17.59 30.39
C ASN A 50 -56.46 18.09 30.01
N GLN A 51 -56.28 18.43 28.73
CA GLN A 51 -55.39 19.52 28.28
C GLN A 51 -56.19 20.57 27.48
N PRO A 52 -55.97 21.87 27.72
CA PRO A 52 -56.55 22.95 26.94
C PRO A 52 -55.69 23.35 25.73
N ASN A 53 -56.37 24.10 24.86
CA ASN A 53 -56.01 24.59 23.54
C ASN A 53 -54.79 25.54 23.45
N CYS A 54 -54.35 25.68 22.19
CA CYS A 54 -53.66 26.83 21.55
C CYS A 54 -52.13 26.92 21.60
N GLY A 55 -51.54 26.95 20.39
CA GLY A 55 -50.25 27.58 20.12
C GLY A 55 -49.41 26.89 19.05
N VAL A 56 -49.77 27.05 17.77
CA VAL A 56 -48.89 26.70 16.66
C VAL A 56 -47.71 27.68 16.65
N ALA A 57 -46.58 27.27 17.20
CA ALA A 57 -45.29 27.93 16.98
C ALA A 57 -44.51 27.14 15.92
N ARG A 58 -44.33 27.75 14.74
CA ARG A 58 -43.39 27.27 13.73
C ARG A 58 -41.98 27.31 14.30
N SER A 59 -41.46 26.14 14.70
CA SER A 59 -40.02 25.95 14.89
C SER A 59 -39.37 25.92 13.51
N SER A 60 -38.64 26.99 13.18
CA SER A 60 -37.71 27.05 12.07
C SER A 60 -36.77 25.85 12.14
N ARG A 61 -36.84 24.94 11.17
CA ARG A 61 -35.76 24.00 10.90
C ARG A 61 -34.56 24.87 10.53
N MET A 62 -33.52 24.84 11.37
CA MET A 62 -32.20 25.28 10.94
C MET A 62 -31.84 24.42 9.75
N ASP A 63 -31.68 25.09 8.62
CA ASP A 63 -31.21 24.54 7.38
C ASP A 63 -29.76 24.10 7.60
N SER A 64 -29.51 22.80 7.56
CA SER A 64 -28.16 22.22 7.65
C SER A 64 -27.44 22.29 6.30
N SER A 65 -27.72 23.31 5.48
CA SER A 65 -27.19 23.49 4.13
C SER A 65 -25.91 24.33 4.07
N GLU A 66 -25.38 24.81 5.20
CA GLU A 66 -23.99 25.30 5.26
C GLU A 66 -23.01 24.11 5.35
N LEU A 67 -23.07 23.23 4.35
CA LEU A 67 -22.02 22.27 4.08
C LEU A 67 -20.89 22.97 3.34
N SER A 68 -19.67 22.63 3.77
CA SER A 68 -18.36 23.01 3.27
C SER A 68 -18.28 23.34 1.77
N PRO A 69 -17.36 24.23 1.33
CA PRO A 69 -17.14 24.49 -0.09
C PRO A 69 -17.02 23.16 -0.84
N GLU A 70 -17.86 22.98 -1.86
CA GLU A 70 -17.92 21.79 -2.71
C GLU A 70 -16.55 21.60 -3.38
N PHE A 71 -15.65 20.88 -2.71
CA PHE A 71 -14.37 20.52 -3.31
C PHE A 71 -14.63 19.55 -4.47
N LYS A 72 -13.96 19.79 -5.60
CA LYS A 72 -13.97 18.88 -6.75
C LYS A 72 -13.69 17.45 -6.27
N SER A 73 -14.64 16.55 -6.52
CA SER A 73 -14.57 15.14 -6.10
C SER A 73 -14.01 14.21 -7.18
N SER A 74 -13.53 14.77 -8.29
CA SER A 74 -13.04 14.01 -9.45
C SER A 74 -11.69 14.52 -9.91
N LEU A 75 -10.93 13.64 -10.60
CA LEU A 75 -9.67 14.00 -11.24
C LEU A 75 -9.86 15.21 -12.19
N TYR A 76 -8.84 16.07 -12.23
CA TYR A 76 -8.74 17.12 -13.25
C TYR A 76 -8.72 16.53 -14.67
N PRO A 77 -9.02 17.32 -15.71
CA PRO A 77 -8.90 16.87 -17.10
C PRO A 77 -7.50 16.34 -17.42
N GLU A 78 -7.39 15.54 -18.48
CA GLU A 78 -6.10 15.08 -18.97
C GLU A 78 -5.22 16.25 -19.40
N ILE A 79 -3.94 16.19 -19.03
CA ILE A 79 -2.93 17.19 -19.39
C ILE A 79 -1.64 16.50 -19.84
N GLN A 80 -0.93 17.14 -20.77
CA GLN A 80 0.39 16.71 -21.22
C GLN A 80 1.48 17.44 -20.45
N PRO A 81 2.67 16.83 -20.28
CA PRO A 81 3.79 17.52 -19.66
C PRO A 81 4.29 18.60 -20.62
N TYR A 82 4.61 19.78 -20.09
CA TYR A 82 5.22 20.85 -20.87
C TYR A 82 6.74 20.68 -20.99
N ALA A 83 7.35 19.89 -20.10
CA ALA A 83 8.76 19.54 -20.14
C ALA A 83 8.97 18.11 -19.64
N SER A 84 9.95 17.40 -20.20
CA SER A 84 10.42 16.12 -19.68
C SER A 84 11.87 15.90 -20.08
N GLY A 85 12.56 15.01 -19.39
CA GLY A 85 13.96 14.73 -19.64
C GLY A 85 14.47 13.53 -18.88
N PHE A 86 15.78 13.33 -18.98
CA PHE A 86 16.51 12.29 -18.31
C PHE A 86 17.63 12.92 -17.48
N LEU A 87 17.70 12.59 -16.19
CA LEU A 87 18.74 13.08 -15.29
C LEU A 87 19.65 11.92 -14.87
N LYS A 88 20.94 12.02 -15.21
CA LYS A 88 21.94 11.07 -14.72
C LYS A 88 22.20 11.32 -13.23
N VAL A 89 21.88 10.35 -12.38
CA VAL A 89 21.96 10.48 -10.92
C VAL A 89 23.11 9.68 -10.30
N SER A 90 23.64 8.68 -11.01
CA SER A 90 24.87 7.97 -10.65
C SER A 90 25.63 7.55 -11.92
N ASN A 91 26.71 6.77 -11.77
CA ASN A 91 27.39 6.18 -12.93
C ASN A 91 26.52 5.13 -13.65
N ILE A 92 25.55 4.55 -12.93
CA ILE A 92 24.66 3.50 -13.43
C ILE A 92 23.31 4.09 -13.83
N HIS A 93 22.71 4.93 -12.97
CA HIS A 93 21.30 5.29 -13.09
C HIS A 93 21.06 6.62 -13.80
N THR A 94 20.05 6.61 -14.66
CA THR A 94 19.48 7.78 -15.32
C THR A 94 17.96 7.77 -15.15
N LEU A 95 17.42 8.80 -14.49
CA LEU A 95 16.01 8.90 -14.16
C LEU A 95 15.22 9.69 -15.20
N TYR A 96 14.07 9.17 -15.61
CA TYR A 96 13.08 9.95 -16.33
C TYR A 96 12.36 10.91 -15.38
N TRP A 97 12.14 12.15 -15.82
CA TRP A 97 11.32 13.13 -15.13
C TRP A 97 10.44 13.91 -16.11
N GLU A 98 9.35 14.46 -15.60
CA GLU A 98 8.45 15.35 -16.34
C GLU A 98 7.85 16.43 -15.44
N GLN A 99 7.45 17.53 -16.08
CA GLN A 99 6.75 18.64 -15.45
C GLN A 99 5.44 18.95 -16.20
N SER A 100 4.36 19.12 -15.43
CA SER A 100 3.02 19.44 -15.93
C SER A 100 2.38 20.58 -15.12
N GLY A 101 1.22 21.06 -15.54
CA GLY A 101 0.52 22.15 -14.88
C GLY A 101 1.14 23.52 -15.19
N ASN A 102 1.17 24.40 -14.20
CA ASN A 102 1.66 25.77 -14.33
C ASN A 102 3.18 25.83 -14.05
N PRO A 103 4.04 26.23 -15.00
CA PRO A 103 5.49 26.37 -14.77
C PRO A 103 5.88 27.33 -13.63
N GLU A 104 5.06 28.34 -13.38
CA GLU A 104 5.21 29.31 -12.28
C GLU A 104 4.33 28.97 -11.07
N GLY A 105 3.72 27.78 -11.08
CA GLY A 105 2.82 27.31 -10.05
C GLY A 105 3.53 26.83 -8.79
N TYR A 106 2.73 26.50 -7.79
CA TYR A 106 3.21 25.94 -6.53
C TYR A 106 3.83 24.54 -6.77
N PRO A 107 5.10 24.31 -6.42
CA PRO A 107 5.77 23.06 -6.75
C PRO A 107 5.27 21.89 -5.90
N VAL A 108 5.01 20.77 -6.56
CA VAL A 108 4.64 19.50 -5.93
C VAL A 108 5.37 18.35 -6.59
N VAL A 109 5.91 17.43 -5.81
CA VAL A 109 6.51 16.17 -6.29
C VAL A 109 5.58 14.99 -6.02
N PHE A 110 5.34 14.19 -7.05
CA PHE A 110 4.61 12.93 -6.95
C PHE A 110 5.59 11.76 -6.83
N LEU A 111 5.46 10.97 -5.77
CA LEU A 111 6.25 9.77 -5.52
C LEU A 111 5.38 8.53 -5.76
N HIS A 112 5.70 7.78 -6.84
CA HIS A 112 4.94 6.58 -7.21
C HIS A 112 5.17 5.41 -6.25
N GLY A 113 4.22 4.47 -6.27
CA GLY A 113 4.22 3.25 -5.43
C GLY A 113 5.00 2.07 -6.03
N GLY A 114 4.72 0.88 -5.49
CA GLY A 114 5.46 -0.36 -5.69
C GLY A 114 6.25 -0.71 -4.43
N PRO A 115 7.60 -0.60 -4.41
CA PRO A 115 8.44 0.12 -5.38
C PRO A 115 8.54 -0.56 -6.75
N GLY A 116 9.01 0.19 -7.75
CA GLY A 116 9.13 -0.35 -9.12
C GLY A 116 7.95 -0.08 -10.05
N GLY A 117 6.89 0.60 -9.59
CA GLY A 117 5.67 0.81 -10.38
C GLY A 117 5.79 1.81 -11.54
N GLY A 118 6.59 2.87 -11.37
CA GLY A 118 6.65 3.98 -12.32
C GLY A 118 5.42 4.90 -12.25
N THR A 119 5.50 6.03 -12.96
CA THR A 119 4.43 7.01 -13.07
C THR A 119 3.50 6.72 -14.25
N SER A 120 2.30 7.31 -14.23
CA SER A 120 1.31 7.24 -15.29
C SER A 120 0.69 8.61 -15.57
N PRO A 121 0.15 8.86 -16.78
CA PRO A 121 -0.49 10.15 -17.10
C PRO A 121 -1.60 10.57 -16.13
N ASN A 122 -2.33 9.61 -15.55
CA ASN A 122 -3.38 9.89 -14.58
C ASN A 122 -2.85 10.51 -13.28
N ASN A 123 -1.58 10.30 -12.93
CA ASN A 123 -1.00 10.87 -11.71
C ASN A 123 -0.93 12.41 -11.76
N ARG A 124 -0.89 13.02 -12.95
CA ARG A 124 -0.94 14.49 -13.11
C ARG A 124 -2.28 15.09 -12.70
N ARG A 125 -3.35 14.29 -12.72
CA ARG A 125 -4.73 14.77 -12.63
C ARG A 125 -5.24 14.93 -11.19
N PHE A 126 -4.43 14.61 -10.19
CA PHE A 126 -4.75 14.88 -8.79
C PHE A 126 -4.57 16.35 -8.40
N PHE A 127 -3.93 17.15 -9.27
CA PHE A 127 -3.52 18.51 -8.99
C PHE A 127 -4.22 19.49 -9.93
N ASP A 128 -4.60 20.65 -9.41
CA ASP A 128 -5.08 21.75 -10.25
C ASP A 128 -3.97 22.24 -11.19
N PRO A 129 -4.11 22.08 -12.52
CA PRO A 129 -3.08 22.44 -13.48
C PRO A 129 -2.84 23.95 -13.56
N GLU A 130 -3.76 24.80 -13.09
CA GLU A 130 -3.56 26.25 -13.09
C GLU A 130 -2.76 26.72 -11.87
N PHE A 131 -2.78 25.95 -10.79
CA PHE A 131 -2.12 26.31 -9.53
C PHE A 131 -0.79 25.59 -9.32
N TYR A 132 -0.70 24.29 -9.62
CA TYR A 132 0.47 23.48 -9.30
C TYR A 132 1.48 23.42 -10.46
N ARG A 133 2.76 23.49 -10.10
CA ARG A 133 3.89 23.01 -10.90
C ARG A 133 4.14 21.55 -10.52
N ILE A 134 3.66 20.63 -11.33
CA ILE A 134 3.57 19.21 -10.99
C ILE A 134 4.83 18.49 -11.50
N VAL A 135 5.61 17.89 -10.60
CA VAL A 135 6.82 17.11 -10.92
C VAL A 135 6.55 15.62 -10.72
N LEU A 136 6.70 14.83 -11.78
CA LEU A 136 6.69 13.37 -11.75
C LEU A 136 8.07 12.88 -12.16
N PHE A 137 8.54 11.79 -11.56
CA PHE A 137 9.72 11.08 -12.03
C PHE A 137 9.58 9.58 -11.75
N ASP A 138 10.21 8.78 -12.60
CA ASP A 138 10.28 7.33 -12.40
C ASP A 138 11.52 7.00 -11.56
N GLN A 139 11.34 6.27 -10.46
CA GLN A 139 12.42 5.86 -9.57
C GLN A 139 13.38 4.88 -10.27
N ARG A 140 14.56 4.64 -9.67
CA ARG A 140 15.60 3.78 -10.23
C ARG A 140 15.04 2.43 -10.69
N GLY A 141 15.33 2.05 -11.93
CA GLY A 141 14.91 0.78 -12.55
C GLY A 141 13.43 0.65 -12.90
N ALA A 142 12.60 1.65 -12.63
CA ALA A 142 11.15 1.63 -12.88
C ALA A 142 10.75 2.47 -14.09
N GLY A 143 9.61 2.16 -14.70
CA GLY A 143 9.03 2.95 -15.78
C GLY A 143 10.02 3.22 -16.92
N LYS A 144 10.25 4.49 -17.23
CA LYS A 144 11.18 4.93 -18.27
C LYS A 144 12.63 5.12 -17.77
N SER A 145 12.87 5.00 -16.47
CA SER A 145 14.21 5.15 -15.89
C SER A 145 15.09 3.94 -16.23
N THR A 146 16.39 4.20 -16.39
CA THR A 146 17.36 3.20 -16.86
C THR A 146 18.52 3.02 -15.88
N PRO A 147 19.10 1.81 -15.79
CA PRO A 147 18.71 0.57 -16.49
C PRO A 147 17.45 -0.08 -15.89
N HIS A 148 16.58 -0.60 -16.77
CA HIS A 148 15.31 -1.26 -16.40
C HIS A 148 15.52 -2.45 -15.44
N ALA A 149 14.62 -2.60 -14.46
CA ALA A 149 14.61 -3.65 -13.44
C ALA A 149 15.94 -3.81 -12.66
N CYS A 150 16.75 -2.75 -12.61
CA CYS A 150 18.04 -2.76 -11.92
C CYS A 150 17.88 -2.52 -10.42
N VAL A 151 18.55 -3.37 -9.63
CA VAL A 151 18.57 -3.32 -8.16
C VAL A 151 19.93 -2.94 -7.59
N GLU A 152 20.95 -2.77 -8.44
CA GLU A 152 22.25 -2.24 -8.04
C GLU A 152 22.13 -0.74 -7.76
N GLU A 153 22.73 -0.24 -6.67
CA GLU A 153 22.53 1.14 -6.20
C GLU A 153 21.03 1.52 -6.17
N ASN A 154 20.15 0.64 -5.69
CA ASN A 154 18.71 0.91 -5.63
C ASN A 154 18.19 0.71 -4.21
N THR A 155 18.56 1.63 -3.33
CA THR A 155 18.15 1.63 -1.92
C THR A 155 17.21 2.80 -1.60
N THR A 156 16.56 2.76 -0.43
CA THR A 156 15.74 3.89 0.03
C THR A 156 16.53 5.20 0.08
N TRP A 157 17.79 5.14 0.51
CA TRP A 157 18.65 6.31 0.66
C TRP A 157 19.12 6.86 -0.69
N ASP A 158 19.40 5.98 -1.64
CA ASP A 158 19.64 6.35 -3.04
C ASP A 158 18.48 7.15 -3.63
N LEU A 159 17.24 6.70 -3.37
CA LEU A 159 16.05 7.38 -3.86
C LEU A 159 15.80 8.72 -3.15
N VAL A 160 16.10 8.82 -1.85
CA VAL A 160 16.08 10.11 -1.11
C VAL A 160 17.06 11.10 -1.72
N ASP A 161 18.29 10.67 -2.02
CA ASP A 161 19.30 11.51 -2.68
C ASP A 161 18.86 11.95 -4.08
N ASP A 162 18.18 11.07 -4.81
CA ASP A 162 17.70 11.38 -6.16
C ASP A 162 16.57 12.39 -6.16
N ILE A 163 15.68 12.36 -5.17
CA ILE A 163 14.65 13.39 -4.98
C ILE A 163 15.32 14.76 -4.84
N GLU A 164 16.40 14.89 -4.06
CA GLU A 164 17.17 16.14 -3.95
C GLU A 164 17.88 16.53 -5.25
N LYS A 165 18.42 15.56 -6.02
CA LYS A 165 19.03 15.84 -7.33
C LYS A 165 18.00 16.38 -8.31
N ILE A 166 16.80 15.80 -8.37
CA ILE A 166 15.69 16.28 -9.20
C ILE A 166 15.27 17.68 -8.75
N ARG A 167 15.06 17.89 -7.44
CA ARG A 167 14.67 19.19 -6.88
C ARG A 167 15.65 20.29 -7.28
N LYS A 168 16.96 20.04 -7.13
CA LYS A 168 18.03 20.97 -7.50
C LYS A 168 18.13 21.17 -9.01
N HIS A 169 18.01 20.11 -9.80
CA HIS A 169 18.04 20.18 -11.27
C HIS A 169 16.93 21.06 -11.83
N LEU A 170 15.74 21.01 -11.22
CA LEU A 170 14.57 21.80 -11.60
C LEU A 170 14.51 23.17 -10.90
N GLU A 171 15.53 23.52 -10.12
CA GLU A 171 15.68 24.79 -9.40
C GLU A 171 14.51 25.10 -8.45
N ILE A 172 13.94 24.07 -7.82
CA ILE A 172 12.84 24.19 -6.86
C ILE A 172 13.42 24.34 -5.46
N ALA A 173 13.08 25.41 -4.73
CA ALA A 173 13.62 25.63 -3.37
C ALA A 173 13.05 24.63 -2.35
N GLU A 174 11.72 24.53 -2.31
CA GLU A 174 10.91 23.69 -1.42
C GLU A 174 9.66 23.26 -2.21
N TRP A 175 9.03 22.16 -1.81
CA TRP A 175 7.82 21.66 -2.50
C TRP A 175 6.89 20.87 -1.59
N GLN A 176 5.65 20.71 -2.03
CA GLN A 176 4.75 19.74 -1.45
C GLN A 176 5.14 18.34 -1.89
N VAL A 177 5.00 17.36 -0.99
CA VAL A 177 5.25 15.94 -1.27
C VAL A 177 3.93 15.19 -1.32
N PHE A 178 3.68 14.46 -2.40
CA PHE A 178 2.51 13.61 -2.59
C PHE A 178 2.97 12.19 -2.86
N GLY A 179 2.51 11.20 -2.09
CA GLY A 179 2.86 9.81 -2.34
C GLY A 179 1.93 8.83 -1.66
N GLY A 180 1.70 7.67 -2.29
CA GLY A 180 0.87 6.62 -1.72
C GLY A 180 1.44 5.22 -1.90
N SER A 181 1.01 4.28 -1.06
CA SER A 181 1.64 2.94 -0.95
C SER A 181 3.11 3.08 -0.56
N TRP A 182 4.03 2.39 -1.23
CA TRP A 182 5.47 2.69 -1.16
C TRP A 182 5.81 4.17 -1.35
N GLY A 183 5.07 4.90 -2.18
CA GLY A 183 5.24 6.35 -2.31
C GLY A 183 5.03 7.09 -0.99
N SER A 184 4.17 6.57 -0.08
CA SER A 184 4.02 7.10 1.28
C SER A 184 5.24 6.80 2.15
N THR A 185 5.84 5.62 2.02
CA THR A 185 7.11 5.26 2.67
C THR A 185 8.21 6.23 2.25
N LEU A 186 8.36 6.46 0.94
CA LEU A 186 9.36 7.34 0.38
C LEU A 186 9.11 8.81 0.76
N SER A 187 7.84 9.25 0.78
CA SER A 187 7.45 10.58 1.27
C SER A 187 7.86 10.80 2.72
N LEU A 188 7.60 9.81 3.60
CA LEU A 188 7.95 9.89 5.02
C LEU A 188 9.46 10.01 5.22
N VAL A 189 10.24 9.08 4.65
CA VAL A 189 11.71 9.09 4.81
C VAL A 189 12.37 10.31 4.18
N TYR A 190 11.89 10.77 3.02
CA TYR A 190 12.40 11.99 2.39
C TYR A 190 12.13 13.21 3.29
N SER A 191 10.90 13.36 3.78
CA SER A 191 10.52 14.49 4.63
C SER A 191 11.24 14.46 5.98
N GLN A 192 11.52 13.27 6.53
CA GLN A 192 12.31 13.12 7.76
C GLN A 192 13.80 13.46 7.57
N SER A 193 14.31 13.32 6.34
CA SER A 193 15.71 13.60 5.99
C SER A 193 15.91 15.06 5.60
N HIS A 194 14.90 15.67 4.98
CA HIS A 194 14.93 17.04 4.45
C HIS A 194 13.67 17.83 4.85
N PRO A 195 13.39 17.98 6.16
CA PRO A 195 12.15 18.63 6.63
C PRO A 195 12.04 20.09 6.17
N ASP A 196 13.17 20.77 5.98
CA ASP A 196 13.27 22.15 5.49
C ASP A 196 12.99 22.30 3.99
N LYS A 197 12.77 21.19 3.25
CA LYS A 197 12.44 21.18 1.82
C LYS A 197 10.99 20.85 1.53
N VAL A 198 10.20 20.57 2.57
CA VAL A 198 8.85 20.05 2.45
C VAL A 198 7.84 21.02 3.03
N THR A 199 6.97 21.54 2.18
CA THR A 199 5.97 22.54 2.58
C THR A 199 4.63 21.93 3.01
N GLY A 200 4.40 20.67 2.68
CA GLY A 200 3.18 19.94 2.99
C GLY A 200 3.24 18.50 2.49
N ILE A 201 2.47 17.60 3.12
CA ILE A 201 2.45 16.19 2.74
C ILE A 201 1.03 15.69 2.53
N ILE A 202 0.80 14.98 1.41
CA ILE A 202 -0.40 14.18 1.18
C ILE A 202 0.01 12.72 1.02
N LEU A 203 -0.48 11.88 1.92
CA LEU A 203 -0.18 10.46 1.97
C LEU A 203 -1.42 9.62 1.66
N ARG A 204 -1.23 8.46 1.02
CA ARG A 204 -2.29 7.48 0.79
C ARG A 204 -1.85 6.05 1.02
N GLY A 205 -2.70 5.19 1.57
CA GLY A 205 -2.39 3.75 1.65
C GLY A 205 -1.08 3.53 2.41
N ILE A 206 -1.07 3.92 3.68
CA ILE A 206 0.16 4.06 4.47
C ILE A 206 0.90 2.74 4.57
N PHE A 207 2.15 2.77 4.11
CA PHE A 207 3.07 1.65 4.20
C PHE A 207 4.34 2.07 4.93
N MET A 208 4.68 1.37 6.01
CA MET A 208 5.86 1.69 6.82
C MET A 208 6.91 0.57 6.84
N LEU A 209 6.73 -0.45 5.99
CA LEU A 209 7.66 -1.57 5.83
C LEU A 209 7.95 -2.41 7.08
N ARG A 210 7.09 -2.32 8.10
CA ARG A 210 7.22 -3.16 9.29
C ARG A 210 7.00 -4.62 8.94
N LYS A 211 7.68 -5.53 9.64
CA LYS A 211 7.53 -6.97 9.44
C LYS A 211 6.08 -7.42 9.47
N LYS A 212 5.26 -6.87 10.37
CA LYS A 212 3.82 -7.21 10.46
C LYS A 212 3.01 -6.81 9.21
N GLU A 213 3.44 -5.80 8.46
CA GLU A 213 2.80 -5.38 7.20
C GLU A 213 3.21 -6.33 6.07
N LEU A 214 4.50 -6.68 6.00
CA LEU A 214 5.02 -7.65 5.03
C LEU A 214 4.44 -9.06 5.25
N ASP A 215 4.41 -9.52 6.51
CA ASP A 215 3.83 -10.82 6.87
C ASP A 215 2.32 -10.87 6.55
N TRP A 216 1.61 -9.75 6.79
CA TRP A 216 0.19 -9.64 6.43
C TRP A 216 -0.01 -9.91 4.94
N PHE A 217 0.75 -9.26 4.08
CA PHE A 217 0.49 -9.33 2.64
C PHE A 217 1.11 -10.56 1.96
N TYR A 218 2.31 -10.96 2.35
CA TYR A 218 3.06 -12.02 1.66
C TYR A 218 3.08 -13.36 2.39
N GLN A 219 2.89 -13.39 3.71
CA GLN A 219 2.98 -14.61 4.53
C GLN A 219 1.61 -15.16 4.99
N GLY A 220 0.52 -14.66 4.42
CA GLY A 220 -0.79 -15.31 4.49
C GLY A 220 -1.89 -14.58 5.27
N GLY A 221 -1.68 -13.34 5.71
CA GLY A 221 -2.75 -12.53 6.33
C GLY A 221 -3.87 -12.21 5.34
N ALA A 222 -3.56 -11.50 4.26
CA ALA A 222 -4.50 -11.16 3.19
C ALA A 222 -5.04 -12.39 2.43
N ALA A 223 -4.29 -13.50 2.44
CA ALA A 223 -4.72 -14.77 1.85
C ALA A 223 -5.98 -15.35 2.48
N ALA A 224 -6.32 -14.95 3.72
CA ALA A 224 -7.58 -15.34 4.35
C ALA A 224 -8.81 -14.73 3.65
N VAL A 225 -8.63 -13.64 2.89
CA VAL A 225 -9.69 -12.96 2.13
C VAL A 225 -9.66 -13.36 0.65
N TYR A 226 -8.47 -13.53 0.08
CA TYR A 226 -8.27 -13.90 -1.33
C TYR A 226 -7.50 -15.23 -1.48
N PRO A 227 -8.03 -16.35 -0.98
CA PRO A 227 -7.33 -17.63 -1.06
C PRO A 227 -7.12 -18.08 -2.51
N ASP A 228 -8.10 -17.81 -3.38
CA ASP A 228 -8.09 -18.10 -4.82
C ASP A 228 -6.98 -17.37 -5.58
N ALA A 229 -6.78 -16.08 -5.31
CA ALA A 229 -5.67 -15.32 -5.87
C ALA A 229 -4.32 -15.77 -5.28
N TYR A 230 -4.29 -16.05 -3.97
CA TYR A 230 -3.07 -16.42 -3.26
C TYR A 230 -2.50 -17.78 -3.70
N GLU A 231 -3.32 -18.73 -4.18
CA GLU A 231 -2.83 -20.03 -4.64
C GLU A 231 -1.80 -19.90 -5.76
N SER A 232 -2.05 -19.01 -6.73
CA SER A 232 -1.15 -18.81 -7.88
C SER A 232 0.18 -18.17 -7.48
N PHE A 233 0.18 -17.34 -6.43
CA PHE A 233 1.40 -16.84 -5.79
C PHE A 233 2.12 -17.96 -5.04
N ARG A 234 1.42 -18.62 -4.11
CA ARG A 234 1.94 -19.70 -3.26
C ARG A 234 2.58 -20.82 -4.08
N ASP A 235 1.95 -21.25 -5.17
CA ASP A 235 2.31 -22.47 -5.89
C ASP A 235 3.47 -22.31 -6.87
N VAL A 236 3.97 -21.08 -7.07
CA VAL A 236 5.31 -20.87 -7.66
C VAL A 236 6.43 -21.34 -6.73
N ILE A 237 6.16 -21.38 -5.42
CA ILE A 237 7.12 -21.76 -4.39
C ILE A 237 6.89 -23.21 -3.93
N PRO A 238 7.93 -24.08 -3.96
CA PRO A 238 7.90 -25.43 -3.40
C PRO A 238 7.55 -25.42 -1.92
N GLU A 239 6.83 -26.44 -1.46
CA GLU A 239 6.32 -26.52 -0.08
C GLU A 239 7.38 -26.31 1.01
N ASN A 240 8.60 -26.78 0.78
CA ASN A 240 9.72 -26.67 1.72
C ASN A 240 10.41 -25.29 1.75
N GLU A 241 9.95 -24.33 0.93
CA GLU A 241 10.43 -22.93 0.91
C GLU A 241 9.30 -21.94 1.29
N ARG A 242 8.13 -22.40 1.75
CA ARG A 242 6.93 -21.55 2.00
C ARG A 242 6.89 -20.90 3.39
N ASP A 243 7.89 -21.14 4.23
CA ASP A 243 8.05 -20.49 5.53
C ASP A 243 8.52 -19.03 5.41
N ASP A 244 9.15 -18.66 4.29
CA ASP A 244 9.54 -17.30 3.96
C ASP A 244 9.38 -17.04 2.44
N PHE A 245 8.20 -16.54 2.06
CA PHE A 245 7.91 -16.23 0.65
C PHE A 245 8.81 -15.12 0.09
N LEU A 246 9.20 -14.13 0.90
CA LEU A 246 10.04 -13.02 0.41
C LEU A 246 11.40 -13.55 -0.06
N THR A 247 12.06 -14.37 0.77
CA THR A 247 13.35 -14.98 0.43
C THR A 247 13.21 -15.98 -0.72
N ALA A 248 12.15 -16.79 -0.74
CA ALA A 248 11.91 -17.76 -1.80
C ALA A 248 11.68 -17.10 -3.17
N TYR A 249 10.94 -15.99 -3.22
CA TYR A 249 10.77 -15.19 -4.43
C TYR A 249 12.05 -14.47 -4.81
N HIS A 250 12.82 -13.95 -3.86
CA HIS A 250 14.09 -13.25 -4.12
C HIS A 250 15.07 -14.10 -4.92
N LYS A 251 15.19 -15.37 -4.52
CA LYS A 251 16.00 -16.38 -5.23
C LYS A 251 15.57 -16.57 -6.68
N ARG A 252 14.26 -16.55 -6.95
CA ARG A 252 13.69 -16.80 -8.29
C ARG A 252 13.78 -15.55 -9.18
N LEU A 253 13.47 -14.38 -8.63
CA LEU A 253 13.54 -13.08 -9.31
C LEU A 253 14.98 -12.70 -9.69
N ASN A 254 15.99 -13.29 -9.04
CA ASN A 254 17.41 -13.08 -9.35
C ASN A 254 18.10 -14.35 -9.93
N SER A 255 17.32 -15.33 -10.38
CA SER A 255 17.83 -16.55 -11.01
C SER A 255 18.55 -16.27 -12.33
N LYS A 256 19.52 -17.07 -12.76
CA LYS A 256 20.05 -16.98 -14.13
C LYS A 256 19.09 -17.53 -15.19
N ASP A 257 18.09 -18.31 -14.75
CA ASP A 257 17.00 -18.79 -15.60
C ASP A 257 15.96 -17.69 -15.78
N ILE A 258 15.94 -17.10 -16.97
CA ILE A 258 15.03 -16.01 -17.35
C ILE A 258 13.57 -16.45 -17.34
N ALA A 259 13.26 -17.70 -17.70
CA ALA A 259 11.87 -18.18 -17.67
C ALA A 259 11.36 -18.27 -16.21
N MET A 260 12.23 -18.68 -15.29
CA MET A 260 11.93 -18.66 -13.86
C MET A 260 11.73 -17.24 -13.33
N GLN A 261 12.57 -16.28 -13.75
CA GLN A 261 12.41 -14.88 -13.35
C GLN A 261 11.03 -14.35 -13.72
N TYR A 262 10.64 -14.46 -15.00
CA TYR A 262 9.33 -13.96 -15.47
C TYR A 262 8.16 -14.70 -14.83
N LYS A 263 8.25 -16.03 -14.65
CA LYS A 263 7.21 -16.79 -13.95
C LYS A 263 6.99 -16.28 -12.53
N ALA A 264 8.08 -16.04 -11.78
CA ALA A 264 8.00 -15.49 -10.44
C ALA A 264 7.49 -14.04 -10.46
N ALA A 265 7.97 -13.22 -11.39
CA ALA A 265 7.57 -11.83 -11.53
C ALA A 265 6.07 -11.68 -11.78
N ARG A 266 5.50 -12.42 -12.74
CA ARG A 266 4.05 -12.40 -13.01
C ARG A 266 3.24 -12.84 -11.80
N ALA A 267 3.62 -13.93 -11.13
CA ALA A 267 2.87 -14.43 -9.98
C ALA A 267 2.88 -13.44 -8.81
N TRP A 268 4.02 -12.79 -8.57
CA TRP A 268 4.15 -11.73 -7.57
C TRP A 268 3.28 -10.52 -7.92
N THR A 269 3.43 -9.99 -9.13
CA THR A 269 2.70 -8.79 -9.56
C THR A 269 1.19 -9.02 -9.62
N THR A 270 0.74 -10.15 -10.16
CA THR A 270 -0.69 -10.49 -10.24
C THR A 270 -1.34 -10.58 -8.87
N TRP A 271 -0.65 -11.12 -7.86
CA TRP A 271 -1.16 -11.15 -6.48
C TRP A 271 -1.53 -9.76 -5.97
N GLU A 272 -0.66 -8.77 -6.19
CA GLU A 272 -0.93 -7.40 -5.77
C GLU A 272 -2.05 -6.76 -6.58
N LEU A 273 -2.03 -6.91 -7.91
CA LEU A 273 -3.05 -6.31 -8.77
C LEU A 273 -4.46 -6.85 -8.46
N MET A 274 -4.58 -8.14 -8.11
CA MET A 274 -5.85 -8.79 -7.74
C MET A 274 -6.41 -8.32 -6.39
N THR A 275 -5.60 -7.66 -5.55
CA THR A 275 -5.98 -7.24 -4.19
C THR A 275 -5.95 -5.72 -4.00
N THR A 276 -5.62 -4.97 -5.04
CA THR A 276 -5.46 -3.50 -5.01
C THR A 276 -6.79 -2.72 -4.94
N TYR A 277 -7.88 -3.26 -5.47
CA TYR A 277 -9.21 -2.63 -5.42
C TYR A 277 -10.15 -3.44 -4.52
N LEU A 278 -11.13 -2.76 -3.89
CA LEU A 278 -12.18 -3.42 -3.11
C LEU A 278 -12.96 -4.41 -3.97
N ILE A 279 -13.35 -3.96 -5.17
CA ILE A 279 -13.91 -4.81 -6.21
C ILE A 279 -12.85 -4.94 -7.31
N GLN A 280 -12.46 -6.17 -7.62
CA GLN A 280 -11.41 -6.46 -8.59
C GLN A 280 -11.61 -5.72 -9.92
N ASN A 281 -10.55 -5.04 -10.35
CA ASN A 281 -10.52 -4.28 -11.59
C ASN A 281 -9.76 -5.08 -12.67
N LYS A 282 -10.46 -5.56 -13.70
CA LYS A 282 -9.88 -6.42 -14.74
C LYS A 282 -8.77 -5.74 -15.54
N GLU A 283 -9.00 -4.50 -15.98
CA GLU A 283 -8.00 -3.71 -16.72
C GLU A 283 -6.74 -3.48 -15.87
N HIS A 284 -6.90 -3.33 -14.55
CA HIS A 284 -5.76 -3.22 -13.66
C HIS A 284 -4.97 -4.54 -13.56
N ILE A 285 -5.67 -5.67 -13.45
CA ILE A 285 -5.06 -7.01 -13.35
C ILE A 285 -4.32 -7.39 -14.63
N GLU A 286 -4.85 -7.02 -15.80
CA GLU A 286 -4.23 -7.29 -17.12
C GLU A 286 -2.82 -6.69 -17.26
N LYS A 287 -2.47 -5.68 -16.45
CA LYS A 287 -1.08 -5.15 -16.41
C LYS A 287 -0.05 -6.20 -15.97
N GLY A 288 -0.47 -7.21 -15.20
CA GLY A 288 0.40 -8.32 -14.79
C GLY A 288 0.79 -9.26 -15.95
N GLU A 289 0.18 -9.10 -17.13
CA GLU A 289 0.55 -9.82 -18.33
C GLU A 289 1.75 -9.19 -19.07
N ASP A 290 2.06 -7.92 -18.78
CA ASP A 290 3.26 -7.24 -19.29
C ASP A 290 4.49 -7.73 -18.52
N ASP A 291 5.38 -8.40 -19.24
CA ASP A 291 6.62 -8.97 -18.71
C ASP A 291 7.61 -7.91 -18.23
N ASP A 292 7.74 -6.81 -18.96
CA ASP A 292 8.70 -5.74 -18.63
C ASP A 292 8.22 -5.01 -17.37
N PHE A 293 6.92 -4.71 -17.29
CA PHE A 293 6.32 -4.15 -16.08
C PHE A 293 6.46 -5.12 -14.91
N SER A 294 6.03 -6.37 -15.07
CA SER A 294 6.02 -7.35 -13.98
C SER A 294 7.42 -7.63 -13.46
N LEU A 295 8.43 -7.71 -14.32
CA LEU A 295 9.80 -7.94 -13.92
C LEU A 295 10.37 -6.77 -13.12
N ALA A 296 10.22 -5.53 -13.59
CA ALA A 296 10.69 -4.37 -12.84
C ALA A 296 9.97 -4.23 -11.50
N PHE A 297 8.63 -4.36 -11.52
CA PHE A 297 7.79 -4.27 -10.33
C PHE A 297 8.21 -5.30 -9.28
N ALA A 298 8.08 -6.60 -9.59
CA ALA A 298 8.33 -7.67 -8.64
C ALA A 298 9.77 -7.69 -8.14
N ARG A 299 10.75 -7.48 -9.03
CA ARG A 299 12.17 -7.59 -8.68
C ARG A 299 12.62 -6.44 -7.78
N ILE A 300 12.18 -5.21 -8.06
CA ILE A 300 12.51 -4.05 -7.22
C ILE A 300 11.74 -4.13 -5.91
N GLU A 301 10.45 -4.43 -5.96
CA GLU A 301 9.62 -4.56 -4.76
C GLU A 301 10.18 -5.59 -3.78
N ASN A 302 10.39 -6.83 -4.26
CA ASN A 302 10.99 -7.88 -3.45
C ASN A 302 12.38 -7.49 -2.92
N HIS A 303 13.21 -6.80 -3.72
CA HIS A 303 14.53 -6.33 -3.32
C HIS A 303 14.46 -5.38 -2.11
N PHE A 304 13.53 -4.43 -2.11
CA PHE A 304 13.35 -3.55 -0.96
C PHE A 304 12.85 -4.32 0.26
N PHE A 305 11.98 -5.31 0.07
CA PHE A 305 11.32 -6.01 1.18
C PHE A 305 12.24 -6.99 1.89
N VAL A 306 13.04 -7.77 1.15
CA VAL A 306 14.05 -8.65 1.78
C VAL A 306 15.12 -7.85 2.53
N ASN A 307 15.37 -6.61 2.12
CA ASN A 307 16.29 -5.69 2.78
C ASN A 307 15.60 -4.78 3.82
N LYS A 308 14.33 -5.04 4.16
CA LYS A 308 13.56 -4.28 5.17
C LYS A 308 13.55 -2.77 4.91
N GLY A 309 13.45 -2.38 3.64
CA GLY A 309 13.50 -0.98 3.22
C GLY A 309 14.84 -0.28 3.49
N PHE A 310 15.91 -1.03 3.76
CA PHE A 310 17.21 -0.47 4.17
C PHE A 310 17.14 0.39 5.43
N PHE A 311 16.12 0.19 6.27
CA PHE A 311 15.95 0.92 7.51
C PHE A 311 16.75 0.27 8.65
N PRO A 312 17.31 1.08 9.57
CA PRO A 312 18.01 0.57 10.76
C PRO A 312 17.13 -0.25 11.72
N SER A 313 15.82 0.01 11.75
CA SER A 313 14.87 -0.63 12.65
C SER A 313 13.50 -0.80 11.98
N ASP A 314 12.70 -1.73 12.49
CA ASP A 314 11.34 -1.99 12.02
C ASP A 314 10.43 -0.76 12.19
N SER A 315 10.58 -0.05 13.31
CA SER A 315 9.80 1.15 13.65
C SER A 315 10.38 2.47 13.12
N TYR A 316 11.43 2.43 12.29
CA TYR A 316 12.23 3.61 11.94
C TYR A 316 11.40 4.84 11.54
N LEU A 317 10.40 4.67 10.68
CA LEU A 317 9.56 5.78 10.21
C LEU A 317 8.68 6.38 11.32
N LEU A 318 8.21 5.57 12.28
CA LEU A 318 7.46 6.06 13.44
C LEU A 318 8.40 6.75 14.44
N ASP A 319 9.57 6.18 14.67
CA ASP A 319 10.56 6.71 15.62
C ASP A 319 11.09 8.10 15.21
N ASN A 320 11.03 8.42 13.92
CA ASN A 320 11.50 9.70 13.37
C ASN A 320 10.39 10.73 13.13
N ILE A 321 9.16 10.48 13.60
CA ILE A 321 8.00 11.33 13.30
C ILE A 321 8.15 12.77 13.80
N GLU A 322 8.78 12.96 14.96
CA GLU A 322 9.00 14.28 15.59
C GLU A 322 9.70 15.28 14.66
N LYS A 323 10.55 14.79 13.75
CA LYS A 323 11.26 15.62 12.77
C LYS A 323 10.32 16.35 11.82
N ILE A 324 9.12 15.82 11.60
CA ILE A 324 8.17 16.32 10.59
C ILE A 324 6.82 16.71 11.16
N ARG A 325 6.59 16.58 12.47
CA ARG A 325 5.27 16.84 13.08
C ARG A 325 4.70 18.23 12.78
N HIS A 326 5.57 19.21 12.61
CA HIS A 326 5.24 20.60 12.29
C HIS A 326 4.76 20.80 10.83
N ILE A 327 5.00 19.84 9.94
CA ILE A 327 4.61 19.90 8.54
C ILE A 327 3.13 19.50 8.41
N LYS A 328 2.32 20.36 7.81
CA LYS A 328 0.91 20.06 7.56
C LYS A 328 0.78 18.79 6.71
N THR A 329 -0.02 17.84 7.19
CA THR A 329 -0.12 16.51 6.57
C THR A 329 -1.56 16.01 6.54
N ILE A 330 -1.97 15.45 5.40
CA ILE A 330 -3.26 14.75 5.22
C ILE A 330 -2.97 13.31 4.82
N ILE A 331 -3.60 12.36 5.51
CA ILE A 331 -3.51 10.92 5.26
C ILE A 331 -4.86 10.43 4.74
N VAL A 332 -4.90 9.79 3.58
CA VAL A 332 -6.09 9.16 3.00
C VAL A 332 -5.94 7.64 3.01
N GLN A 333 -6.86 6.91 3.62
CA GLN A 333 -6.76 5.46 3.77
C GLN A 333 -8.08 4.77 3.42
N GLY A 334 -8.03 3.75 2.58
CA GLY A 334 -9.17 2.85 2.37
C GLY A 334 -9.37 1.94 3.58
N ARG A 335 -10.63 1.79 4.03
CA ARG A 335 -10.97 0.92 5.17
C ARG A 335 -10.60 -0.54 4.91
N TYR A 336 -10.77 -0.99 3.67
CA TYR A 336 -10.55 -2.37 3.23
C TYR A 336 -9.30 -2.50 2.36
N ASP A 337 -8.31 -1.64 2.59
CA ASP A 337 -6.99 -1.73 1.94
C ASP A 337 -6.31 -3.04 2.33
N MET A 338 -6.16 -3.96 1.37
CA MET A 338 -5.56 -5.28 1.58
C MET A 338 -4.05 -5.28 1.41
N CYS A 339 -3.50 -4.38 0.59
CA CYS A 339 -2.06 -4.26 0.37
C CYS A 339 -1.38 -3.63 1.58
N CYS A 340 -1.97 -2.53 2.08
CA CYS A 340 -1.46 -1.73 3.19
C CYS A 340 -2.57 -1.59 4.25
N PRO A 341 -2.68 -2.55 5.19
CA PRO A 341 -3.83 -2.60 6.10
C PRO A 341 -3.95 -1.31 6.93
N MET A 342 -5.20 -0.87 7.14
CA MET A 342 -5.58 0.36 7.86
C MET A 342 -4.87 0.56 9.21
N MET A 343 -4.39 -0.52 9.85
CA MET A 343 -3.56 -0.46 11.05
C MET A 343 -2.36 0.48 10.90
N SER A 344 -1.73 0.56 9.74
CA SER A 344 -0.55 1.40 9.52
C SER A 344 -0.90 2.89 9.50
N ALA A 345 -1.97 3.29 8.82
CA ALA A 345 -2.44 4.67 8.85
C ALA A 345 -2.89 5.09 10.25
N TRP A 346 -3.52 4.17 10.99
CA TRP A 346 -3.93 4.42 12.37
C TRP A 346 -2.75 4.61 13.32
N ASP A 347 -1.74 3.73 13.23
CA ASP A 347 -0.51 3.83 14.02
C ASP A 347 0.23 5.14 13.72
N LEU A 348 0.35 5.52 12.44
CA LEU A 348 0.99 6.77 12.02
C LEU A 348 0.25 7.99 12.55
N HIS A 349 -1.07 8.06 12.37
CA HIS A 349 -1.87 9.19 12.84
C HIS A 349 -1.81 9.34 14.37
N LYS A 350 -1.75 8.23 15.12
CA LYS A 350 -1.55 8.27 16.57
C LYS A 350 -0.19 8.82 16.98
N ALA A 351 0.86 8.49 16.23
CA ALA A 351 2.20 9.03 16.46
C ALA A 351 2.36 10.48 15.95
N TRP A 352 1.48 10.90 15.02
CA TRP A 352 1.45 12.22 14.41
C TRP A 352 0.08 12.89 14.58
N PRO A 353 -0.27 13.34 15.80
CA PRO A 353 -1.60 13.86 16.09
C PRO A 353 -1.96 15.15 15.33
N GLU A 354 -0.97 15.88 14.79
CA GLU A 354 -1.18 17.04 13.90
C GLU A 354 -1.65 16.66 12.50
N SER A 355 -1.49 15.39 12.09
CA SER A 355 -1.97 14.92 10.79
C SER A 355 -3.49 14.83 10.75
N GLU A 356 -4.09 15.07 9.59
CA GLU A 356 -5.51 14.82 9.36
C GLU A 356 -5.71 13.46 8.70
N LEU A 357 -6.43 12.55 9.36
CA LEU A 357 -6.74 11.23 8.83
C LEU A 357 -8.14 11.20 8.19
N LYS A 358 -8.18 10.86 6.91
CA LYS A 358 -9.39 10.57 6.12
C LYS A 358 -9.48 9.08 5.88
N ILE A 359 -10.54 8.46 6.38
CA ILE A 359 -10.81 7.04 6.16
C ILE A 359 -11.98 6.92 5.19
N VAL A 360 -11.73 6.32 4.04
CA VAL A 360 -12.75 6.04 3.02
C VAL A 360 -13.38 4.69 3.34
N ALA A 361 -14.66 4.71 3.71
CA ALA A 361 -15.34 3.58 4.33
C ALA A 361 -15.48 2.35 3.42
N ASP A 362 -15.57 2.56 2.11
CA ASP A 362 -15.90 1.58 1.07
C ASP A 362 -14.83 1.54 -0.05
N ALA A 363 -13.55 1.65 0.32
CA ALA A 363 -12.45 1.62 -0.63
C ALA A 363 -11.35 0.63 -0.25
N GLY A 364 -10.70 0.07 -1.27
CA GLY A 364 -9.49 -0.75 -1.19
C GLY A 364 -8.23 0.10 -1.14
N HIS A 365 -7.17 -0.36 -1.81
CA HIS A 365 -5.84 0.27 -1.78
C HIS A 365 -5.69 1.40 -2.81
N SER A 366 -6.20 1.20 -4.03
CA SER A 366 -5.89 2.05 -5.20
C SER A 366 -6.18 3.53 -4.98
N ALA A 367 -5.29 4.39 -5.46
CA ALA A 367 -5.55 5.83 -5.54
C ALA A 367 -6.76 6.18 -6.43
N ASN A 368 -7.16 5.26 -7.32
CA ASN A 368 -8.25 5.41 -8.26
C ASN A 368 -9.58 4.81 -7.75
N GLU A 369 -9.64 4.36 -6.49
CA GLU A 369 -10.95 4.12 -5.84
C GLU A 369 -11.72 5.44 -5.83
N PRO A 370 -13.04 5.46 -6.12
CA PRO A 370 -13.79 6.70 -6.26
C PRO A 370 -13.66 7.61 -5.02
N GLY A 371 -13.85 7.05 -3.82
CA GLY A 371 -13.73 7.82 -2.58
C GLY A 371 -12.30 8.26 -2.25
N ILE A 372 -11.29 7.43 -2.55
CA ILE A 372 -9.88 7.82 -2.35
C ILE A 372 -9.50 8.94 -3.31
N THR A 373 -9.91 8.84 -4.58
CA THR A 373 -9.67 9.87 -5.59
C THR A 373 -10.23 11.22 -5.14
N ALA A 374 -11.49 11.23 -4.68
CA ALA A 374 -12.16 12.43 -4.21
C ALA A 374 -11.41 13.08 -3.04
N GLU A 375 -11.01 12.29 -2.03
CA GLU A 375 -10.28 12.80 -0.87
C GLU A 375 -8.87 13.32 -1.23
N LEU A 376 -8.18 12.70 -2.19
CA LEU A 376 -6.87 13.17 -2.64
C LEU A 376 -6.95 14.51 -3.39
N VAL A 377 -7.94 14.68 -4.26
CA VAL A 377 -8.19 15.96 -4.94
C VAL A 377 -8.61 17.03 -3.93
N ALA A 378 -9.52 16.71 -3.01
CA ALA A 378 -9.94 17.62 -1.95
C ALA A 378 -8.78 18.03 -1.03
N ALA A 379 -7.87 17.11 -0.72
CA ALA A 379 -6.66 17.40 0.06
C ALA A 379 -5.77 18.43 -0.67
N ASN A 380 -5.50 18.25 -1.96
CA ASN A 380 -4.75 19.23 -2.77
C ASN A 380 -5.44 20.60 -2.84
N GLU A 381 -6.76 20.63 -3.00
CA GLU A 381 -7.50 21.89 -2.94
C GLU A 381 -7.39 22.54 -1.56
N LYS A 382 -7.50 21.79 -0.48
CA LYS A 382 -7.34 22.31 0.89
C LYS A 382 -5.96 22.93 1.12
N PHE A 383 -4.89 22.33 0.59
CA PHE A 383 -3.54 22.92 0.64
C PHE A 383 -3.45 24.23 -0.12
N LYS A 384 -3.90 24.24 -1.38
CA LYS A 384 -3.98 25.44 -2.23
C LYS A 384 -4.71 26.59 -1.53
N HIS A 385 -5.85 26.32 -0.90
CA HIS A 385 -6.61 27.36 -0.18
C HIS A 385 -5.87 27.87 1.06
N SER A 386 -5.07 27.04 1.75
CA SER A 386 -4.29 27.50 2.90
C SER A 386 -3.04 28.31 2.53
N LEU A 387 -2.51 28.15 1.32
CA LEU A 387 -1.34 28.89 0.83
C LEU A 387 -1.69 30.27 0.25
N ARG A 388 -2.96 30.49 -0.10
CA ARG A 388 -3.48 31.77 -0.61
C ARG A 388 -3.91 32.74 0.49
N LYS A 389 -3.98 32.28 1.75
CA LYS A 389 -4.25 33.10 2.93
C LYS A 389 -2.94 33.51 3.57
#